data_AF-A0A1T4YTJ9-F1
#
_entry.id   AF-A0A1T4YTJ9-F1
#
_cell.length_a   1.000
_cell.length_b   1.000
_cell.length_c   1.000
_cell.angle_alpha   90.00
_cell.angle_beta   90.00
_cell.angle_gamma   90.00
#
_symmetry.space_group_name_H-M   'P 1'
#
loop_
_entity.id
_entity.type
_entity.pdbx_description
1 polymer ?
#
loop_
_entity_poly.entity_id
_entity_poly.type
_entity_poly.pdbx_seq_one_letter_code
_entity_poly.pdbx_strand_id
1 'polypeptide(L)'
;MELTTLEAIQYCIDEGIEGAEKRLQSYERRQRIDNSSVLEALIKDILTIHVTCEFKKDKEGEILKGKKRRFVLGEKRSERAKRLDGRRSNGAVREDDRKVLDEHIFRTIIKLEPKYWNYEKDTVEITTTELIQHYALINPNGIEHKEILKIINEHIFGESKLVYAHSITEYIRAYIRDTNRNILTSSLNALEKSDRIVLSHRYFVSDKTGNNEVDEFGYTAMKAQIEFEIDEFNYWNKTRYTLNAFQKMRAKEKRFRKEKERDFLEHMEKKCDILVYKKNVIRILDKESIQVPLQMSKQIYSDILLKRVKKDYIEASATLGGSFFERYRSFILAKVIETFGVELPTWCIEYFDRYSDGFGQVTFHEDLLTEEEKKVVGLISISPYSEEEIEEQMPF
;
A
#
# COMPACT_ATOMS: atom_id res chain seq x y z
N MET A 1 15.93 -33.26 -10.88
CA MET A 1 16.73 -32.76 -9.73
C MET A 1 15.78 -32.35 -8.62
N GLU A 2 16.09 -32.66 -7.35
CA GLU A 2 15.25 -32.26 -6.20
C GLU A 2 15.80 -31.00 -5.53
N LEU A 3 14.97 -29.95 -5.41
CA LEU A 3 15.37 -28.70 -4.76
C LEU A 3 14.51 -28.39 -3.53
N THR A 4 15.12 -27.71 -2.57
CA THR A 4 14.45 -26.97 -1.49
C THR A 4 13.94 -25.62 -1.99
N THR A 5 13.07 -24.95 -1.23
CA THR A 5 12.53 -23.62 -1.59
C THR A 5 13.62 -22.57 -1.79
N LEU A 6 14.66 -22.57 -0.96
CA LEU A 6 15.77 -21.61 -1.08
C LEU A 6 16.62 -21.90 -2.32
N GLU A 7 16.93 -23.18 -2.58
CA GLU A 7 17.65 -23.57 -3.80
C GLU A 7 16.83 -23.28 -5.07
N ALA A 8 15.50 -23.40 -5.01
CA ALA A 8 14.62 -23.05 -6.11
C ALA A 8 14.56 -21.52 -6.37
N ILE A 9 14.60 -20.69 -5.32
CA ILE A 9 14.72 -19.23 -5.46
C ILE A 9 16.06 -18.86 -6.08
N GLN A 10 17.14 -19.44 -5.56
CA GLN A 10 18.49 -19.16 -6.06
C GLN A 10 18.62 -19.57 -7.53
N TYR A 11 18.07 -20.73 -7.89
CA TYR A 11 17.99 -21.17 -9.28
C TYR A 11 17.24 -20.19 -10.18
N CYS A 12 16.12 -19.61 -9.71
CA CYS A 12 15.39 -18.58 -10.47
C CYS A 12 16.21 -17.28 -10.66
N ILE A 13 17.09 -16.95 -9.70
CA ILE A 13 18.02 -15.82 -9.81
C ILE A 13 19.11 -16.15 -10.84
N ASP A 14 19.69 -17.34 -10.77
CA ASP A 14 20.74 -17.80 -11.68
C ASP A 14 20.25 -17.87 -13.13
N GLU A 15 18.96 -18.18 -13.35
CA GLU A 15 18.30 -18.15 -14.66
C GLU A 15 17.77 -16.75 -15.06
N GLY A 16 18.03 -15.71 -14.26
CA GLY A 16 17.76 -14.31 -14.60
C GLY A 16 16.29 -13.87 -14.54
N ILE A 17 15.46 -14.50 -13.69
CA ILE A 17 14.04 -14.12 -13.57
C ILE A 17 13.87 -12.80 -12.81
N GLU A 18 13.20 -11.86 -13.46
CA GLU A 18 12.87 -10.56 -12.89
C GLU A 18 12.01 -10.70 -11.62
N GLY A 19 12.52 -10.21 -10.49
CA GLY A 19 11.84 -10.25 -9.20
C GLY A 19 12.17 -11.45 -8.31
N ALA A 20 12.97 -12.41 -8.77
CA ALA A 20 13.45 -13.53 -7.94
C ALA A 20 14.30 -13.05 -6.75
N GLU A 21 15.15 -12.05 -6.95
CA GLU A 21 15.95 -11.42 -5.87
C GLU A 21 15.08 -10.76 -4.79
N LYS A 22 14.00 -10.07 -5.19
CA LYS A 22 13.04 -9.48 -4.24
C LYS A 22 12.33 -10.55 -3.41
N ARG A 23 12.11 -11.73 -4.00
CA ARG A 23 11.49 -12.88 -3.31
C ARG A 23 12.47 -13.58 -2.38
N LEU A 24 13.75 -13.69 -2.74
CA LEU A 24 14.82 -14.12 -1.82
C LEU A 24 14.86 -13.21 -0.59
N GLN A 25 14.88 -11.90 -0.81
CA GLN A 25 14.87 -10.92 0.27
C GLN A 25 13.60 -11.02 1.13
N SER A 26 12.45 -11.35 0.55
CA SER A 26 11.20 -11.56 1.31
C SER A 26 11.27 -12.86 2.13
N TYR A 27 11.81 -13.94 1.55
CA TYR A 27 11.98 -15.22 2.21
C TYR A 27 12.92 -15.12 3.41
N GLU A 28 14.06 -14.43 3.24
CA GLU A 28 15.04 -14.18 4.31
C GLU A 28 14.47 -13.32 5.43
N ARG A 29 13.66 -12.30 5.10
CA ARG A 29 13.01 -11.42 6.09
C ARG A 29 11.95 -12.12 6.92
N ARG A 30 11.19 -13.06 6.34
CA ARG A 30 10.00 -13.66 6.97
C ARG A 30 10.26 -14.94 7.76
N GLN A 31 11.50 -15.46 7.75
CA GLN A 31 11.95 -16.70 8.41
C GLN A 31 10.85 -17.74 8.68
N ARG A 32 10.73 -18.77 7.82
CA ARG A 32 9.94 -20.03 7.97
C ARG A 32 8.46 -19.97 8.39
N ILE A 33 7.91 -18.87 8.92
CA ILE A 33 6.62 -18.90 9.62
C ILE A 33 5.42 -18.74 8.68
N ASP A 34 5.56 -18.09 7.50
CA ASP A 34 4.50 -18.14 6.49
C ASP A 34 5.02 -17.81 5.07
N ASN A 35 5.46 -18.85 4.35
CA ASN A 35 6.01 -18.73 3.00
C ASN A 35 5.08 -19.29 1.91
N SER A 36 3.80 -19.51 2.22
CA SER A 36 2.78 -20.05 1.29
C SER A 36 2.66 -19.22 0.00
N SER A 37 2.53 -17.90 0.13
CA SER A 37 2.46 -16.96 -1.01
C SER A 37 3.74 -16.88 -1.85
N VAL A 38 4.92 -16.96 -1.20
CA VAL A 38 6.22 -17.00 -1.89
C VAL A 38 6.37 -18.33 -2.64
N LEU A 39 5.91 -19.43 -2.05
CA LEU A 39 5.91 -20.76 -2.63
C LEU A 39 5.02 -20.83 -3.89
N GLU A 40 3.80 -20.30 -3.84
CA GLU A 40 2.89 -20.27 -4.99
C GLU A 40 3.43 -19.42 -6.14
N ALA A 41 4.03 -18.26 -5.81
CA ALA A 41 4.63 -17.40 -6.80
C ALA A 41 5.88 -18.07 -7.45
N LEU A 42 6.68 -18.80 -6.68
CA LEU A 42 7.83 -19.56 -7.19
C LEU A 42 7.40 -20.75 -8.05
N ILE A 43 6.37 -21.50 -7.64
CA ILE A 43 5.78 -22.56 -8.45
C ILE A 43 5.40 -22.00 -9.81
N LYS A 44 4.73 -20.83 -9.84
CA LYS A 44 4.35 -20.18 -11.08
C LYS A 44 5.56 -19.81 -11.94
N ASP A 45 6.58 -19.19 -11.37
CA ASP A 45 7.78 -18.79 -12.13
C ASP A 45 8.55 -20.01 -12.67
N ILE A 46 8.70 -21.06 -11.86
CA ILE A 46 9.38 -22.31 -12.24
C ILE A 46 8.58 -23.08 -13.30
N LEU A 47 7.24 -23.15 -13.16
CA LEU A 47 6.34 -23.70 -14.19
C LEU A 47 6.42 -22.93 -15.51
N THR A 48 6.85 -21.67 -15.47
CA THR A 48 7.05 -20.88 -16.69
C THR A 48 8.33 -21.28 -17.42
N ILE A 49 9.31 -21.89 -16.73
CA ILE A 49 10.58 -22.38 -17.29
C ILE A 49 10.52 -23.87 -17.65
N HIS A 50 9.75 -24.68 -16.91
CA HIS A 50 9.77 -26.13 -17.03
C HIS A 50 8.39 -26.73 -17.30
N VAL A 51 8.33 -27.76 -18.14
CA VAL A 51 7.07 -28.40 -18.59
C VAL A 51 6.35 -29.16 -17.46
N THR A 52 7.06 -29.64 -16.44
CA THR A 52 6.47 -30.33 -15.28
C THR A 52 7.22 -29.96 -14.00
N CYS A 53 6.63 -29.10 -13.17
CA CYS A 53 7.07 -28.90 -11.78
C CYS A 53 5.98 -29.45 -10.86
N GLU A 54 6.29 -30.52 -10.13
CA GLU A 54 5.37 -31.14 -9.18
C GLU A 54 5.99 -31.20 -7.78
N PHE A 55 5.12 -31.16 -6.77
CA PHE A 55 5.53 -31.46 -5.40
C PHE A 55 5.87 -32.94 -5.25
N LYS A 56 6.94 -33.24 -4.51
CA LYS A 56 7.30 -34.61 -4.18
C LYS A 56 6.17 -35.28 -3.38
N LYS A 57 5.72 -36.41 -3.89
CA LYS A 57 4.71 -37.28 -3.28
C LYS A 57 5.37 -38.42 -2.50
N ASP A 58 4.67 -38.98 -1.51
CA ASP A 58 5.07 -40.23 -0.86
C ASP A 58 4.73 -41.45 -1.75
N LYS A 59 4.94 -42.66 -1.20
CA LYS A 59 4.70 -43.91 -1.92
C LYS A 59 3.22 -44.15 -2.18
N GLU A 60 2.34 -43.56 -1.38
CA GLU A 60 0.88 -43.59 -1.55
C GLU A 60 0.36 -42.50 -2.51
N GLY A 61 1.23 -41.60 -2.98
CA GLY A 61 0.88 -40.54 -3.93
C GLY A 61 0.45 -39.22 -3.30
N GLU A 62 0.53 -39.09 -1.97
CA GLU A 62 0.16 -37.89 -1.23
C GLU A 62 1.31 -36.88 -1.17
N ILE A 63 0.98 -35.59 -1.22
CA ILE A 63 1.98 -34.51 -1.20
C ILE A 63 2.70 -34.49 0.16
N LEU A 64 4.03 -34.61 0.14
CA LEU A 64 4.84 -34.57 1.35
C LEU A 64 4.71 -33.23 2.08
N LYS A 65 4.41 -33.28 3.38
CA LYS A 65 4.26 -32.11 4.26
C LYS A 65 5.55 -31.77 5.03
N GLY A 66 5.66 -30.53 5.49
CA GLY A 66 6.74 -30.08 6.38
C GLY A 66 8.14 -30.08 5.74
N LYS A 67 9.17 -30.40 6.53
CA LYS A 67 10.60 -30.38 6.10
C LYS A 67 10.93 -31.30 4.92
N LYS A 68 10.03 -32.23 4.56
CA LYS A 68 10.21 -33.18 3.46
C LYS A 68 9.58 -32.72 2.13
N ARG A 69 8.90 -31.56 2.10
CA ARG A 69 8.32 -30.98 0.89
C ARG A 69 9.46 -30.49 -0.04
N ARG A 70 9.66 -31.19 -1.16
CA ARG A 70 10.67 -30.88 -2.18
C ARG A 70 10.03 -30.76 -3.57
N PHE A 71 10.73 -30.12 -4.50
CA PHE A 71 10.28 -29.95 -5.90
C PHE A 71 10.96 -30.95 -6.82
N VAL A 72 10.21 -31.48 -7.79
CA VAL A 72 10.76 -32.29 -8.88
C VAL A 72 10.67 -31.48 -10.18
N LEU A 73 11.82 -31.29 -10.85
CA LEU A 73 11.94 -30.52 -12.09
C LEU A 73 12.20 -31.41 -13.32
N GLY A 74 11.50 -31.12 -14.43
CA GLY A 74 11.68 -31.70 -15.77
C GLY A 74 12.49 -30.80 -16.74
N GLU A 75 12.46 -31.09 -18.05
CA GLU A 75 13.28 -30.40 -19.07
C GLU A 75 13.01 -28.88 -19.19
N LYS A 76 14.04 -28.12 -19.56
CA LYS A 76 14.00 -26.64 -19.72
C LYS A 76 13.26 -26.24 -20.99
N ARG A 77 12.38 -25.24 -20.90
CA ARG A 77 11.82 -24.53 -22.04
C ARG A 77 12.17 -23.04 -21.92
N SER A 78 13.05 -22.55 -22.78
CA SER A 78 13.32 -21.11 -22.90
C SER A 78 12.63 -20.54 -24.14
N GLU A 79 11.32 -20.33 -24.06
CA GLU A 79 10.64 -19.37 -24.94
C GLU A 79 9.64 -18.59 -24.11
N ARG A 80 10.02 -17.35 -23.77
CA ARG A 80 9.07 -16.34 -23.31
C ARG A 80 8.06 -16.18 -24.45
N ALA A 81 6.88 -16.76 -24.30
CA ALA A 81 5.80 -16.60 -25.26
C ALA A 81 5.54 -15.11 -25.47
N LYS A 82 6.09 -14.53 -26.54
CA LYS A 82 5.41 -13.43 -27.24
C LYS A 82 4.06 -14.02 -27.58
N ARG A 83 2.99 -13.52 -26.95
CA ARG A 83 1.63 -14.00 -27.17
C ARG A 83 1.33 -13.87 -28.68
N LEU A 84 1.44 -15.00 -29.39
CA LEU A 84 1.09 -15.14 -30.80
C LEU A 84 -0.39 -15.47 -30.99
N ASP A 85 -1.13 -15.65 -29.89
CA ASP A 85 -2.58 -15.59 -29.91
C ASP A 85 -2.96 -14.12 -29.87
N GLY A 86 -3.62 -13.61 -30.92
CA GLY A 86 -4.23 -12.27 -31.02
C GLY A 86 -5.29 -11.95 -29.95
N ARG A 87 -5.23 -12.60 -28.78
CA ARG A 87 -5.92 -12.22 -27.56
C ARG A 87 -5.39 -10.87 -27.12
N ARG A 88 -6.24 -9.85 -27.23
CA ARG A 88 -6.05 -8.52 -26.64
C ARG A 88 -5.53 -8.68 -25.22
N SER A 89 -4.63 -7.78 -24.81
CA SER A 89 -4.11 -7.75 -23.45
C SER A 89 -5.25 -7.91 -22.44
N ASN A 90 -4.98 -8.54 -21.28
CA ASN A 90 -5.86 -8.46 -20.11
C ASN A 90 -5.85 -7.01 -19.54
N GLY A 91 -5.78 -5.99 -20.39
CA GLY A 91 -6.19 -4.66 -20.02
C GLY A 91 -7.66 -4.78 -19.68
N ALA A 92 -7.95 -4.82 -18.37
CA ALA A 92 -9.31 -4.74 -17.87
C ALA A 92 -10.03 -3.65 -18.66
N VAL A 93 -11.15 -4.00 -19.29
CA VAL A 93 -12.03 -3.01 -19.88
C VAL A 93 -12.32 -2.00 -18.78
N ARG A 94 -11.98 -0.74 -19.03
CA ARG A 94 -12.14 0.31 -18.03
C ARG A 94 -13.64 0.47 -17.81
N GLU A 95 -14.10 0.09 -16.62
CA GLU A 95 -15.50 0.19 -16.23
C GLU A 95 -15.98 1.65 -16.39
N ASP A 96 -17.21 1.85 -16.88
CA ASP A 96 -17.75 3.19 -17.12
C ASP A 96 -17.77 4.05 -15.84
N ASP A 97 -17.98 3.42 -14.69
CA ASP A 97 -17.91 4.07 -13.37
C ASP A 97 -16.53 4.72 -13.12
N ARG A 98 -15.44 4.13 -13.61
CA ARG A 98 -14.10 4.71 -13.45
C ARG A 98 -13.93 6.01 -14.24
N LYS A 99 -14.68 6.21 -15.33
CA LYS A 99 -14.65 7.48 -16.08
C LYS A 99 -15.14 8.65 -15.23
N VAL A 100 -16.04 8.39 -14.29
CA VAL A 100 -16.55 9.39 -13.34
C VAL A 100 -15.43 9.87 -12.39
N LEU A 101 -14.58 8.96 -11.95
CA LEU A 101 -13.40 9.31 -11.14
C LEU A 101 -12.32 10.01 -11.96
N ASP A 102 -12.16 9.63 -13.24
CA ASP A 102 -11.25 10.31 -14.17
C ASP A 102 -11.65 11.77 -14.33
N GLU A 103 -12.94 12.01 -14.52
CA GLU A 103 -13.49 13.35 -14.65
C GLU A 103 -13.37 14.14 -13.36
N HIS A 104 -13.60 13.51 -12.21
CA HIS A 104 -13.39 14.14 -10.91
C HIS A 104 -11.93 14.61 -10.73
N ILE A 105 -10.97 13.74 -11.04
CA ILE A 105 -9.53 14.07 -10.99
C ILE A 105 -9.20 15.17 -11.98
N PHE A 106 -9.72 15.10 -13.19
CA PHE A 106 -9.45 16.08 -14.23
C PHE A 106 -9.95 17.48 -13.85
N ARG A 107 -11.16 17.58 -13.29
CA ARG A 107 -11.67 18.85 -12.74
C ARG A 107 -10.81 19.38 -11.60
N THR A 108 -10.28 18.50 -10.76
CA THR A 108 -9.35 18.91 -9.70
C THR A 108 -8.07 19.48 -10.29
N ILE A 109 -7.53 18.89 -11.37
CA ILE A 109 -6.37 19.43 -12.10
C ILE A 109 -6.69 20.84 -12.65
N ILE A 110 -7.82 21.02 -13.33
CA ILE A 110 -8.24 22.33 -13.86
C ILE A 110 -8.41 23.37 -12.74
N LYS A 111 -9.03 22.99 -11.61
CA LYS A 111 -9.21 23.92 -10.48
C LYS A 111 -7.88 24.36 -9.86
N LEU A 112 -6.89 23.46 -9.84
CA LEU A 112 -5.57 23.76 -9.31
C LEU A 112 -4.68 24.50 -10.32
N GLU A 113 -4.98 24.44 -11.61
CA GLU A 113 -4.19 25.07 -12.68
C GLU A 113 -3.75 26.50 -12.33
N PRO A 114 -4.62 27.46 -11.93
CA PRO A 114 -4.21 28.84 -11.68
C PRO A 114 -3.15 28.98 -10.59
N LYS A 115 -3.11 28.04 -9.62
CA LYS A 115 -2.17 28.06 -8.49
C LYS A 115 -0.81 27.44 -8.84
N TYR A 116 -0.77 26.53 -9.81
CA TYR A 116 0.42 25.77 -10.18
C TYR A 116 0.85 25.99 -11.63
N TRP A 117 0.33 27.05 -12.26
CA TRP A 117 0.63 27.40 -13.63
C TRP A 117 2.06 27.95 -13.77
N ASN A 118 2.81 27.38 -14.71
CA ASN A 118 4.07 27.92 -15.15
C ASN A 118 3.86 28.68 -16.47
N TYR A 119 3.81 30.02 -16.38
CA TYR A 119 3.57 30.91 -17.52
C TYR A 119 4.62 30.77 -18.64
N GLU A 120 5.87 30.52 -18.29
CA GLU A 120 6.96 30.45 -19.27
C GLU A 120 6.90 29.17 -20.12
N LYS A 121 6.36 28.09 -19.54
CA LYS A 121 6.38 26.76 -20.16
C LYS A 121 5.00 26.23 -20.54
N ASP A 122 3.94 27.02 -20.38
CA ASP A 122 2.57 26.63 -20.71
C ASP A 122 2.18 25.26 -20.09
N THR A 123 2.54 25.06 -18.82
CA THR A 123 2.39 23.78 -18.11
C THR A 123 1.95 23.94 -16.66
N VAL A 124 1.32 22.90 -16.13
CA VAL A 124 0.90 22.81 -14.72
C VAL A 124 1.86 21.90 -13.95
N GLU A 125 2.52 22.44 -12.94
CA GLU A 125 3.46 21.70 -12.09
C GLU A 125 2.81 21.29 -10.76
N ILE A 126 2.06 20.18 -10.78
CA ILE A 126 1.42 19.63 -9.58
C ILE A 126 2.11 18.33 -9.17
N THR A 127 2.54 18.24 -7.91
CA THR A 127 3.05 16.98 -7.37
C THR A 127 1.91 15.97 -7.19
N THR A 128 2.17 14.68 -7.37
CA THR A 128 1.15 13.64 -7.12
C THR A 128 0.64 13.67 -5.69
N THR A 129 1.49 14.01 -4.71
CA THR A 129 1.09 14.18 -3.31
C THR A 129 0.06 15.29 -3.16
N GLU A 130 0.32 16.45 -3.75
CA GLU A 130 -0.61 17.58 -3.73
C GLU A 130 -1.92 17.22 -4.43
N LEU A 131 -1.84 16.61 -5.62
CA LEU A 131 -3.02 16.19 -6.36
C LEU A 131 -3.86 15.21 -5.53
N ILE A 132 -3.23 14.23 -4.87
CA ILE A 132 -3.89 13.30 -3.95
C ILE A 132 -4.61 14.03 -2.82
N GLN A 133 -4.03 15.07 -2.23
CA GLN A 133 -4.68 15.81 -1.16
C GLN A 133 -5.99 16.49 -1.61
N HIS A 134 -6.05 16.94 -2.87
CA HIS A 134 -7.21 17.68 -3.38
C HIS A 134 -8.30 16.79 -3.98
N TYR A 135 -7.98 15.63 -4.57
CA TYR A 135 -9.02 14.74 -5.11
C TYR A 135 -9.42 13.61 -4.14
N ALA A 136 -8.62 13.30 -3.11
CA ALA A 136 -8.91 12.17 -2.22
C ALA A 136 -10.32 12.32 -1.60
N LEU A 137 -11.23 11.47 -2.08
CA LEU A 137 -12.64 11.47 -1.67
C LEU A 137 -12.82 11.01 -0.22
N ILE A 138 -11.90 10.14 0.23
CA ILE A 138 -11.77 9.71 1.62
C ILE A 138 -10.34 10.03 2.07
N ASN A 139 -10.23 10.87 3.11
CA ASN A 139 -8.96 11.22 3.72
C ASN A 139 -8.54 10.13 4.73
N PRO A 140 -7.44 9.38 4.49
CA PRO A 140 -7.02 8.35 5.43
C PRO A 140 -6.64 8.91 6.80
N ASN A 141 -6.16 10.15 6.89
CA ASN A 141 -5.80 10.77 8.17
C ASN A 141 -7.03 11.22 8.98
N GLY A 142 -8.20 11.34 8.34
CA GLY A 142 -9.46 11.66 9.01
C GLY A 142 -10.10 10.46 9.71
N ILE A 143 -9.57 9.24 9.50
CA ILE A 143 -10.05 8.02 10.16
C ILE A 143 -9.34 7.94 11.50
N GLU A 144 -10.05 8.22 12.58
CA GLU A 144 -9.45 8.25 13.92
C GLU A 144 -9.36 6.85 14.52
N HIS A 145 -8.34 6.61 15.35
CA HIS A 145 -8.18 5.31 15.99
C HIS A 145 -9.38 4.96 16.89
N LYS A 146 -9.94 5.96 17.58
CA LYS A 146 -11.12 5.81 18.45
C LYS A 146 -12.37 5.37 17.69
N GLU A 147 -12.54 5.78 16.43
CA GLU A 147 -13.66 5.34 15.60
C GLU A 147 -13.55 3.86 15.27
N ILE A 148 -12.33 3.39 14.98
CA ILE A 148 -12.06 1.97 14.76
C ILE A 148 -12.33 1.17 16.04
N LEU A 149 -11.90 1.66 17.21
CA LEU A 149 -12.19 1.03 18.49
C LEU A 149 -13.69 0.91 18.75
N LYS A 150 -14.44 1.98 18.47
CA LYS A 150 -15.89 2.00 18.58
C LYS A 150 -16.56 0.97 17.64
N ILE A 151 -16.15 0.92 16.38
CA ILE A 151 -16.66 -0.08 15.41
C ILE A 151 -16.36 -1.50 15.88
N ILE A 152 -15.16 -1.76 16.41
CA ILE A 152 -14.81 -3.08 16.95
C ILE A 152 -15.71 -3.40 18.14
N ASN A 153 -15.89 -2.47 19.07
CA ASN A 153 -16.68 -2.68 20.28
C ASN A 153 -18.18 -2.89 20.00
N GLU A 154 -18.76 -2.13 19.07
CA GLU A 154 -20.19 -2.15 18.78
C GLU A 154 -20.62 -3.28 17.84
N HIS A 155 -19.70 -3.80 17.03
CA HIS A 155 -20.07 -4.64 15.89
C HIS A 155 -19.26 -5.92 15.72
N ILE A 156 -18.24 -6.17 16.53
CA ILE A 156 -17.48 -7.43 16.48
C ILE A 156 -17.79 -8.24 17.73
N PHE A 157 -18.22 -9.47 17.50
CA PHE A 157 -18.43 -10.49 18.53
C PHE A 157 -17.54 -11.69 18.19
N GLY A 158 -16.90 -12.30 19.19
CA GLY A 158 -15.99 -13.44 18.99
C GLY A 158 -15.07 -13.73 20.18
N GLU A 159 -14.86 -15.01 20.52
CA GLU A 159 -13.67 -15.42 21.30
C GLU A 159 -12.42 -15.10 20.50
N SER A 160 -11.68 -14.08 20.94
CA SER A 160 -10.45 -13.68 20.29
C SER A 160 -9.40 -13.29 21.32
N LYS A 161 -8.32 -14.07 21.31
CA LYS A 161 -7.03 -13.68 21.85
C LYS A 161 -6.60 -12.37 21.19
N LEU A 162 -6.63 -11.27 21.95
CA LEU A 162 -5.80 -10.08 21.77
C LEU A 162 -5.98 -9.32 20.43
N VAL A 163 -6.82 -8.29 20.43
CA VAL A 163 -7.03 -7.40 19.27
C VAL A 163 -6.01 -6.25 19.27
N TYR A 164 -5.13 -6.21 18.27
CA TYR A 164 -4.26 -5.06 18.01
C TYR A 164 -4.98 -4.03 17.13
N ALA A 165 -5.88 -3.25 17.72
CA ALA A 165 -6.70 -2.29 17.01
C ALA A 165 -5.88 -1.20 16.27
N HIS A 166 -4.69 -0.87 16.78
CA HIS A 166 -3.76 0.06 16.11
C HIS A 166 -3.31 -0.50 14.74
N SER A 167 -2.97 -1.79 14.68
CA SER A 167 -2.58 -2.45 13.44
C SER A 167 -3.72 -2.49 12.42
N ILE A 168 -4.97 -2.63 12.88
CA ILE A 168 -6.16 -2.57 12.02
C ILE A 168 -6.35 -1.14 11.48
N THR A 169 -6.21 -0.14 12.34
CA THR A 169 -6.33 1.28 11.95
C THR A 169 -5.31 1.65 10.88
N GLU A 170 -4.04 1.31 11.10
CA GLU A 170 -2.98 1.58 10.13
C GLU A 170 -3.16 0.78 8.83
N TYR A 171 -3.69 -0.44 8.90
CA TYR A 171 -4.05 -1.21 7.72
C TYR A 171 -5.13 -0.50 6.89
N ILE A 172 -6.22 -0.05 7.51
CA ILE A 172 -7.32 0.65 6.83
C ILE A 172 -6.81 1.95 6.19
N ARG A 173 -6.04 2.75 6.95
CA ARG A 173 -5.42 3.98 6.45
C ARG A 173 -4.51 3.73 5.26
N ALA A 174 -3.66 2.70 5.34
CA ALA A 174 -2.78 2.30 4.24
C ALA A 174 -3.57 1.85 3.01
N TYR A 175 -4.61 1.04 3.21
CA TYR A 175 -5.45 0.52 2.14
C TYR A 175 -6.15 1.63 1.34
N ILE A 176 -6.72 2.63 2.04
CA ILE A 176 -7.35 3.80 1.41
C ILE A 176 -6.30 4.67 0.71
N ARG A 177 -5.14 4.89 1.34
CA ARG A 177 -4.03 5.65 0.75
C ARG A 177 -3.52 5.02 -0.55
N ASP A 178 -3.33 3.71 -0.56
CA ASP A 178 -2.88 2.98 -1.74
C ASP A 178 -3.96 2.97 -2.83
N THR A 179 -5.23 2.87 -2.44
CA THR A 179 -6.36 2.93 -3.39
C THR A 179 -6.45 4.30 -4.07
N ASN A 180 -6.35 5.39 -3.30
CA ASN A 180 -6.19 6.74 -3.83
C ASN A 180 -5.05 6.77 -4.86
N ARG A 181 -3.81 6.41 -4.47
CA ARG A 181 -2.65 6.44 -5.38
C ARG A 181 -2.88 5.64 -6.67
N ASN A 182 -3.49 4.46 -6.58
CA ASN A 182 -3.78 3.61 -7.72
C ASN A 182 -4.82 4.23 -8.65
N ILE A 183 -5.90 4.78 -8.10
CA ILE A 183 -6.94 5.47 -8.89
C ILE A 183 -6.31 6.65 -9.61
N LEU A 184 -5.59 7.53 -8.91
CA LEU A 184 -4.91 8.66 -9.54
C LEU A 184 -4.04 8.23 -10.71
N THR A 185 -3.14 7.27 -10.47
CA THR A 185 -2.22 6.79 -11.51
C THR A 185 -2.99 6.25 -12.71
N SER A 186 -4.04 5.47 -12.47
CA SER A 186 -4.86 4.89 -13.53
C SER A 186 -5.67 5.93 -14.30
N SER A 187 -6.10 7.01 -13.64
CA SER A 187 -6.88 8.12 -14.22
C SER A 187 -6.00 9.04 -15.04
N LEU A 188 -4.83 9.43 -14.53
CA LEU A 188 -3.84 10.20 -15.29
C LEU A 188 -3.46 9.49 -16.60
N ASN A 189 -3.18 8.18 -16.53
CA ASN A 189 -2.88 7.39 -17.73
C ASN A 189 -4.06 7.29 -18.72
N ALA A 190 -5.31 7.39 -18.24
CA ALA A 190 -6.48 7.38 -19.12
C ALA A 190 -6.69 8.73 -19.79
N LEU A 191 -6.55 9.81 -19.03
CA LEU A 191 -6.62 11.18 -19.53
C LEU A 191 -5.52 11.46 -20.57
N GLU A 192 -4.34 10.89 -20.38
CA GLU A 192 -3.25 10.95 -21.35
C GLU A 192 -3.58 10.19 -22.63
N LYS A 193 -4.13 8.97 -22.51
CA LYS A 193 -4.56 8.17 -23.68
C LYS A 193 -5.73 8.77 -24.45
N SER A 194 -6.52 9.63 -23.82
CA SER A 194 -7.62 10.35 -24.46
C SER A 194 -7.22 11.76 -24.90
N ASP A 195 -5.92 12.06 -24.96
CA ASP A 195 -5.35 13.35 -25.40
C ASP A 195 -5.90 14.57 -24.65
N ARG A 196 -6.38 14.40 -23.41
CA ARG A 196 -6.84 15.53 -22.57
C ARG A 196 -5.68 16.18 -21.83
N ILE A 197 -4.66 15.38 -21.51
CA ILE A 197 -3.42 15.84 -20.88
C ILE A 197 -2.22 15.19 -21.54
N VAL A 198 -1.04 15.79 -21.35
CA VAL A 198 0.25 15.12 -21.53
C VAL A 198 0.91 15.00 -20.17
N LEU A 199 1.34 13.80 -19.80
CA LEU A 199 2.15 13.59 -18.62
C LEU A 199 3.61 13.65 -19.02
N SER A 200 4.37 14.49 -18.33
CA SER A 200 5.81 14.53 -18.50
C SER A 200 6.49 14.69 -17.15
N HIS A 201 7.80 14.70 -17.21
CA HIS A 201 8.64 14.84 -16.03
C HIS A 201 9.63 15.95 -16.24
N ARG A 202 9.81 16.74 -15.19
CA ARG A 202 10.93 17.66 -15.08
C ARG A 202 11.87 17.16 -14.01
N TYR A 203 13.15 17.17 -14.36
CA TYR A 203 14.20 16.64 -13.53
C TYR A 203 15.00 17.79 -12.96
N PHE A 204 15.38 17.64 -11.70
CA PHE A 204 16.09 18.68 -10.98
C PHE A 204 17.24 18.08 -10.20
N VAL A 205 18.30 18.86 -10.15
CA VAL A 205 19.49 18.65 -9.35
C VAL A 205 19.60 19.85 -8.42
N SER A 206 19.63 19.59 -7.13
CA SER A 206 19.83 20.59 -6.09
C SER A 206 21.17 20.40 -5.45
N ASP A 207 21.97 21.46 -5.48
CA ASP A 207 23.27 21.55 -4.82
C ASP A 207 23.37 22.91 -4.10
N LYS A 208 24.60 23.32 -3.72
CA LYS A 208 24.86 24.62 -3.08
C LYS A 208 24.46 25.83 -3.92
N THR A 209 24.33 25.69 -5.24
CA THR A 209 23.96 26.78 -6.16
C THR A 209 22.46 26.96 -6.29
N GLY A 210 21.66 26.00 -5.81
CA GLY A 210 20.20 26.07 -5.81
C GLY A 210 19.56 24.88 -6.51
N ASN A 211 18.35 25.10 -7.01
CA ASN A 211 17.53 24.09 -7.66
C ASN A 211 17.64 24.22 -9.19
N ASN A 212 18.52 23.44 -9.79
CA ASN A 212 18.77 23.49 -11.23
C ASN A 212 17.92 22.45 -11.95
N GLU A 213 17.16 22.89 -12.95
CA GLU A 213 16.50 21.97 -13.86
C GLU A 213 17.52 21.35 -14.82
N VAL A 214 17.43 20.04 -15.01
CA VAL A 214 18.29 19.28 -15.91
C VAL A 214 17.44 18.38 -16.80
N ASP A 215 18.04 17.85 -17.85
CA ASP A 215 17.42 16.79 -18.65
C ASP A 215 17.46 15.43 -17.93
N GLU A 216 16.80 14.43 -18.51
CA GLU A 216 16.75 13.08 -17.94
C GLU A 216 18.13 12.43 -17.84
N PHE A 217 19.00 12.72 -18.81
CA PHE A 217 20.37 12.20 -18.83
C PHE A 217 21.19 12.75 -17.67
N GLY A 218 21.20 14.07 -17.48
CA GLY A 218 21.88 14.74 -16.38
C GLY A 218 21.36 14.28 -15.03
N TYR A 219 20.04 14.12 -14.88
CA TYR A 219 19.44 13.54 -13.68
C TYR A 219 19.90 12.11 -13.41
N THR A 220 19.92 11.27 -14.43
CA THR A 220 20.30 9.85 -14.28
C THR A 220 21.79 9.71 -13.93
N ALA A 221 22.64 10.54 -14.53
CA ALA A 221 24.07 10.59 -14.21
C ALA A 221 24.30 11.01 -12.75
N MET A 222 23.66 12.08 -12.29
CA MET A 222 23.77 12.55 -10.90
C MET A 222 23.19 11.54 -9.91
N LYS A 223 22.06 10.92 -10.26
CA LYS A 223 21.46 9.84 -9.47
C LYS A 223 22.43 8.66 -9.30
N ALA A 224 23.07 8.22 -10.38
CA ALA A 224 24.05 7.13 -10.34
C ALA A 224 25.28 7.49 -9.50
N GLN A 225 25.74 8.74 -9.55
CA GLN A 225 26.83 9.21 -8.69
C GLN A 225 26.46 9.14 -7.20
N ILE A 226 25.26 9.59 -6.82
CA ILE A 226 24.79 9.50 -5.44
C ILE A 226 24.67 8.03 -5.01
N GLU A 227 24.10 7.17 -5.85
CA GLU A 227 23.95 5.74 -5.55
C GLU A 227 25.32 5.05 -5.37
N PHE A 228 26.31 5.39 -6.21
CA PHE A 228 27.68 4.89 -6.07
C PHE A 228 28.32 5.27 -4.73
N GLU A 229 28.24 6.54 -4.33
CA GLU A 229 28.82 7.00 -3.05
C GLU A 229 28.12 6.37 -1.84
N ILE A 230 26.80 6.17 -1.91
CA ILE A 230 26.04 5.44 -0.89
C ILE A 230 26.53 3.99 -0.79
N ASP A 231 26.74 3.32 -1.92
CA ASP A 231 27.18 1.94 -1.97
C ASP A 231 28.62 1.79 -1.45
N GLU A 232 29.52 2.72 -1.77
CA GLU A 232 30.86 2.76 -1.18
C GLU A 232 30.79 2.93 0.34
N PHE A 233 30.02 3.89 0.85
CA PHE A 233 29.85 4.08 2.30
C PHE A 233 29.28 2.82 2.97
N ASN A 234 28.26 2.22 2.36
CA ASN A 234 27.63 0.99 2.85
C ASN A 234 28.63 -0.16 2.93
N TYR A 235 29.47 -0.32 1.91
CA TYR A 235 30.50 -1.36 1.86
C TYR A 235 31.52 -1.20 2.99
N TRP A 236 32.09 -0.01 3.15
CA TRP A 236 33.13 0.25 4.17
C TRP A 236 32.60 0.21 5.60
N ASN A 237 31.36 0.66 5.83
CA ASN A 237 30.78 0.80 7.17
C ASN A 237 29.81 -0.32 7.55
N LYS A 238 29.61 -1.33 6.68
CA LYS A 238 28.62 -2.41 6.85
C LYS A 238 27.22 -1.88 7.15
N THR A 239 26.81 -0.84 6.42
CA THR A 239 25.48 -0.22 6.52
C THR A 239 24.63 -0.55 5.29
N ARG A 240 23.36 -0.11 5.25
CA ARG A 240 22.39 -0.40 4.17
C ARG A 240 21.52 0.81 3.87
N TYR A 241 22.13 1.97 3.74
CA TYR A 241 21.45 3.18 3.31
C TYR A 241 21.04 3.06 1.84
N THR A 242 19.98 3.78 1.46
CA THR A 242 19.48 3.85 0.09
C THR A 242 19.35 5.32 -0.30
N LEU A 243 19.31 5.61 -1.60
CA LEU A 243 19.04 6.97 -2.11
C LEU A 243 17.80 7.60 -1.46
N ASN A 244 16.71 6.83 -1.34
CA ASN A 244 15.49 7.30 -0.68
C ASN A 244 15.68 7.60 0.81
N ALA A 245 16.50 6.81 1.51
CA ALA A 245 16.81 7.06 2.92
C ALA A 245 17.64 8.36 3.04
N PHE A 246 18.67 8.52 2.21
CA PHE A 246 19.48 9.74 2.14
C PHE A 246 18.64 11.00 1.89
N GLN A 247 17.81 10.99 0.85
CA GLN A 247 16.95 12.12 0.50
C GLN A 247 15.96 12.48 1.62
N LYS A 248 15.41 11.48 2.34
CA LYS A 248 14.55 11.71 3.51
C LYS A 248 15.32 12.28 4.69
N MET A 249 16.53 11.80 4.92
CA MET A 249 17.40 12.28 6.00
C MET A 249 17.74 13.76 5.79
N ARG A 250 18.20 14.12 4.60
CA ARG A 250 18.41 15.52 4.17
C ARG A 250 17.17 16.40 4.33
N ALA A 251 16.01 15.94 3.86
CA ALA A 251 14.78 16.74 3.93
C ALA A 251 14.25 16.98 5.36
N LYS A 252 14.65 16.16 6.34
CA LYS A 252 14.19 16.25 7.73
C LYS A 252 15.33 16.04 8.73
N GLU A 253 16.47 16.68 8.47
CA GLU A 253 17.73 16.47 9.19
C GLU A 253 17.57 16.53 10.72
N LYS A 254 16.78 17.48 11.22
CA LYS A 254 16.49 17.65 12.67
C LYS A 254 15.90 16.40 13.36
N ARG A 255 15.26 15.50 12.59
CA ARG A 255 14.61 14.27 13.07
C ARG A 255 15.54 13.05 13.09
N PHE A 256 16.68 13.10 12.41
CA PHE A 256 17.65 12.01 12.34
C PHE A 256 18.84 12.37 13.23
N ARG A 257 18.90 11.75 14.42
CA ARG A 257 19.85 12.10 15.49
C ARG A 257 20.70 10.94 15.95
N LYS A 258 20.63 9.78 15.30
CA LYS A 258 21.52 8.67 15.66
C LYS A 258 22.92 8.96 15.15
N GLU A 259 23.94 8.65 15.94
CA GLU A 259 25.36 8.93 15.65
C GLU A 259 25.77 8.43 14.26
N LYS A 260 25.41 7.18 13.93
CA LYS A 260 25.68 6.57 12.60
C LYS A 260 24.93 7.22 11.42
N GLU A 261 23.82 7.91 11.67
CA GLU A 261 23.09 8.65 10.64
C GLU A 261 23.77 10.01 10.38
N ARG A 262 24.40 10.61 11.41
CA ARG A 262 25.22 11.82 11.26
C ARG A 262 26.49 11.54 10.46
N ASP A 263 27.21 10.46 10.79
CA ASP A 263 28.44 10.09 10.06
C ASP A 263 28.17 9.88 8.57
N PHE A 264 27.03 9.26 8.25
CA PHE A 264 26.58 9.07 6.87
C PHE A 264 26.26 10.41 6.19
N LEU A 265 25.53 11.30 6.86
CA LEU A 265 25.20 12.62 6.32
C LEU A 265 26.44 13.48 6.10
N GLU A 266 27.38 13.50 7.05
CA GLU A 266 28.66 14.23 6.92
C GLU A 266 29.51 13.67 5.77
N HIS A 267 29.54 12.35 5.60
CA HIS A 267 30.21 11.73 4.46
C HIS A 267 29.58 12.17 3.13
N MET A 268 28.26 12.06 3.01
CA MET A 268 27.55 12.47 1.81
C MET A 268 27.69 13.96 1.53
N GLU A 269 27.68 14.83 2.54
CA GLU A 269 27.96 16.27 2.40
C GLU A 269 29.36 16.56 1.87
N LYS A 270 30.34 15.76 2.26
CA LYS A 270 31.72 15.93 1.81
C LYS A 270 31.94 15.41 0.39
N LYS A 271 31.25 14.33 0.01
CA LYS A 271 31.52 13.58 -1.21
C LYS A 271 30.52 13.82 -2.34
N CYS A 272 29.26 13.99 -2.00
CA CYS A 272 28.16 14.14 -2.94
C CYS A 272 27.07 15.05 -2.35
N ASP A 273 27.36 16.35 -2.27
CA ASP A 273 26.41 17.37 -1.82
C ASP A 273 25.40 17.74 -2.93
N ILE A 274 24.68 16.72 -3.39
CA ILE A 274 23.74 16.83 -4.49
C ILE A 274 22.48 16.03 -4.13
N LEU A 275 21.31 16.64 -4.38
CA LEU A 275 20.01 16.00 -4.29
C LEU A 275 19.39 15.98 -5.68
N VAL A 276 18.84 14.84 -6.06
CA VAL A 276 18.08 14.71 -7.30
C VAL A 276 16.60 14.58 -6.99
N TYR A 277 15.74 15.29 -7.71
CA TYR A 277 14.30 15.08 -7.60
C TYR A 277 13.60 15.22 -8.95
N LYS A 278 12.47 14.52 -9.05
CA LYS A 278 11.65 14.44 -10.25
C LYS A 278 10.28 14.99 -9.91
N LYS A 279 9.81 15.96 -10.69
CA LYS A 279 8.44 16.49 -10.59
C LYS A 279 7.61 16.00 -11.75
N ASN A 280 6.35 15.70 -11.46
CA ASN A 280 5.36 15.43 -12.50
C ASN A 280 4.89 16.77 -13.07
N VAL A 281 4.79 16.82 -14.38
CA VAL A 281 4.29 17.98 -15.12
C VAL A 281 3.11 17.51 -15.92
N ILE A 282 2.03 18.28 -15.84
CA ILE A 282 0.79 18.02 -16.54
C ILE A 282 0.61 19.17 -17.52
N ARG A 283 0.61 18.87 -18.81
CA ARG A 283 0.13 19.83 -19.80
C ARG A 283 -1.33 19.53 -20.07
N ILE A 284 -2.21 20.51 -19.89
CA ILE A 284 -3.64 20.38 -20.19
C ILE A 284 -3.82 20.71 -21.68
N LEU A 285 -4.37 19.78 -22.45
CA LEU A 285 -4.60 19.95 -23.89
C LEU A 285 -6.03 20.43 -24.17
N ASP A 286 -6.99 19.91 -23.43
CA ASP A 286 -8.41 20.23 -23.55
C ASP A 286 -8.99 20.48 -22.16
N LYS A 287 -9.66 21.62 -21.95
CA LYS A 287 -10.23 22.03 -20.67
C LYS A 287 -11.71 21.67 -20.51
N GLU A 288 -12.34 21.11 -21.54
CA GLU A 288 -13.73 20.66 -21.45
C GLU A 288 -13.86 19.61 -20.35
N SER A 289 -14.77 19.85 -19.41
CA SER A 289 -15.00 18.96 -18.27
C SER A 289 -16.49 18.86 -17.94
N ILE A 290 -16.90 17.68 -17.52
CA ILE A 290 -18.29 17.37 -17.15
C ILE A 290 -18.43 17.49 -15.64
N GLN A 291 -19.55 18.07 -15.18
CA GLN A 291 -19.83 18.13 -13.76
C GLN A 291 -20.22 16.77 -13.19
N VAL A 292 -19.33 16.24 -12.35
CA VAL A 292 -19.61 15.04 -11.56
C VAL A 292 -20.04 15.44 -10.14
N PRO A 293 -21.21 14.97 -9.66
CA PRO A 293 -21.62 15.14 -8.27
C PRO A 293 -20.65 14.44 -7.31
N LEU A 294 -20.26 15.12 -6.23
CA LEU A 294 -19.31 14.58 -5.25
C LEU A 294 -19.79 13.24 -4.66
N GLN A 295 -21.10 13.13 -4.39
CA GLN A 295 -21.70 11.91 -3.85
C GLN A 295 -21.55 10.71 -4.80
N MET A 296 -21.70 10.95 -6.11
CA MET A 296 -21.52 9.92 -7.13
C MET A 296 -20.06 9.44 -7.18
N SER A 297 -19.10 10.37 -7.12
CA SER A 297 -17.67 10.01 -7.04
C SER A 297 -17.36 9.20 -5.78
N LYS A 298 -17.90 9.62 -4.63
CA LYS A 298 -17.74 8.91 -3.35
C LYS A 298 -18.30 7.50 -3.42
N GLN A 299 -19.49 7.32 -3.98
CA GLN A 299 -20.12 5.99 -4.15
C GLN A 299 -19.21 5.05 -4.96
N ILE A 300 -18.78 5.49 -6.14
CA ILE A 300 -17.92 4.68 -7.03
C ILE A 300 -16.57 4.38 -6.37
N TYR A 301 -15.99 5.35 -5.67
CA TYR A 301 -14.75 5.14 -4.92
C TYR A 301 -14.91 4.09 -3.83
N SER A 302 -16.01 4.15 -3.08
CA SER A 302 -16.37 3.17 -2.06
C SER A 302 -16.61 1.78 -2.66
N ASP A 303 -17.28 1.69 -3.80
CA ASP A 303 -17.47 0.41 -4.51
C ASP A 303 -16.12 -0.20 -4.93
N ILE A 304 -15.16 0.62 -5.38
CA ILE A 304 -13.80 0.16 -5.70
C ILE A 304 -13.09 -0.36 -4.45
N LEU A 305 -13.19 0.33 -3.31
CA LEU A 305 -12.64 -0.14 -2.06
C LEU A 305 -13.22 -1.50 -1.67
N LEU A 306 -14.54 -1.65 -1.81
CA LEU A 306 -15.31 -2.84 -1.45
C LEU A 306 -15.14 -4.01 -2.42
N LYS A 307 -14.79 -3.79 -3.70
CA LYS A 307 -14.59 -4.87 -4.69
C LYS A 307 -13.52 -5.89 -4.28
N ARG A 308 -12.39 -5.46 -3.69
CA ARG A 308 -11.36 -6.39 -3.20
C ARG A 308 -11.77 -7.05 -1.88
N VAL A 309 -12.45 -6.30 -1.02
CA VAL A 309 -13.00 -6.79 0.24
C VAL A 309 -14.00 -7.93 0.00
N LYS A 310 -14.81 -7.85 -1.05
CA LYS A 310 -15.73 -8.92 -1.46
C LYS A 310 -15.03 -10.26 -1.73
N LYS A 311 -13.82 -10.23 -2.31
CA LYS A 311 -13.03 -11.45 -2.54
C LYS A 311 -12.60 -12.07 -1.21
N ASP A 312 -12.04 -11.26 -0.33
CA ASP A 312 -11.62 -11.67 1.02
C ASP A 312 -12.83 -12.16 1.85
N TYR A 313 -14.01 -11.56 1.69
CA TYR A 313 -15.26 -12.01 2.29
C TYR A 313 -15.63 -13.43 1.84
N ILE A 314 -15.65 -13.70 0.53
CA ILE A 314 -15.98 -15.02 -0.01
C ILE A 314 -15.02 -16.07 0.56
N GLU A 315 -13.71 -15.77 0.58
CA GLU A 315 -12.68 -16.67 1.13
C GLU A 315 -12.83 -16.88 2.64
N ALA A 316 -13.08 -15.82 3.41
CA ALA A 316 -13.25 -15.91 4.86
C ALA A 316 -14.55 -16.63 5.26
N SER A 317 -15.63 -16.45 4.48
CA SER A 317 -16.91 -17.12 4.70
C SER A 317 -16.86 -18.63 4.45
N ALA A 318 -15.88 -19.09 3.66
CA ALA A 318 -15.64 -20.50 3.38
C ALA A 318 -14.71 -21.17 4.41
N THR A 319 -13.99 -20.39 5.23
CA THR A 319 -12.91 -20.91 6.09
C THR A 319 -13.03 -20.38 7.53
N LEU A 320 -13.66 -21.16 8.41
CA LEU A 320 -13.83 -20.81 9.83
C LEU A 320 -12.51 -20.76 10.64
N GLY A 321 -11.38 -21.22 10.08
CA GLY A 321 -10.08 -21.35 10.75
C GLY A 321 -9.04 -20.23 10.53
N GLY A 322 -9.41 -19.12 9.88
CA GLY A 322 -8.50 -17.98 9.62
C GLY A 322 -8.19 -17.13 10.86
N SER A 323 -7.13 -16.32 10.81
CA SER A 323 -6.77 -15.39 11.90
C SER A 323 -7.86 -14.33 12.13
N PHE A 324 -8.07 -13.88 13.38
CA PHE A 324 -9.05 -12.84 13.72
C PHE A 324 -8.89 -11.59 12.83
N PHE A 325 -7.64 -11.15 12.62
CA PHE A 325 -7.33 -10.01 11.77
C PHE A 325 -7.84 -10.17 10.32
N GLU A 326 -7.65 -11.34 9.72
CA GLU A 326 -8.11 -11.62 8.35
C GLU A 326 -9.63 -11.67 8.23
N ARG A 327 -10.31 -12.19 9.25
CA ARG A 327 -11.78 -12.29 9.27
C ARG A 327 -12.46 -10.93 9.42
N TYR A 328 -11.94 -10.04 10.26
CA TYR A 328 -12.65 -8.81 10.63
C TYR A 328 -12.14 -7.54 9.95
N ARG A 329 -10.93 -7.50 9.37
CA ARG A 329 -10.44 -6.27 8.68
C ARG A 329 -11.38 -5.80 7.57
N SER A 330 -11.98 -6.75 6.85
CA SER A 330 -12.93 -6.52 5.76
C SER A 330 -14.24 -5.93 6.27
N PHE A 331 -14.74 -6.44 7.39
CA PHE A 331 -15.92 -5.94 8.09
C PHE A 331 -15.70 -4.52 8.61
N ILE A 332 -14.60 -4.30 9.33
CA ILE A 332 -14.26 -2.99 9.89
C ILE A 332 -14.10 -1.98 8.77
N LEU A 333 -13.43 -2.35 7.67
CA LEU A 333 -13.31 -1.46 6.51
C LEU A 333 -14.67 -1.12 5.90
N ALA A 334 -15.60 -2.07 5.76
CA ALA A 334 -16.95 -1.80 5.26
C ALA A 334 -17.74 -0.88 6.20
N LYS A 335 -17.62 -1.06 7.52
CA LYS A 335 -18.20 -0.16 8.53
C LYS A 335 -17.58 1.22 8.53
N VAL A 336 -16.27 1.34 8.33
CA VAL A 336 -15.60 2.63 8.13
C VAL A 336 -16.09 3.30 6.85
N ILE A 337 -16.34 2.53 5.78
CA ILE A 337 -16.87 3.08 4.53
C ILE A 337 -18.29 3.62 4.73
N GLU A 338 -19.12 2.93 5.53
CA GLU A 338 -20.46 3.35 5.91
C GLU A 338 -20.48 4.76 6.52
N THR A 339 -19.49 5.11 7.36
CA THR A 339 -19.44 6.42 8.03
C THR A 339 -19.22 7.58 7.06
N PHE A 340 -18.80 7.33 5.81
CA PHE A 340 -18.67 8.38 4.79
C PHE A 340 -19.98 8.72 4.07
N GLY A 341 -21.10 8.13 4.49
CA GLY A 341 -22.43 8.42 3.97
C GLY A 341 -22.66 7.90 2.56
N VAL A 342 -22.07 6.76 2.21
CA VAL A 342 -22.31 6.04 0.95
C VAL A 342 -23.26 4.87 1.18
N GLU A 343 -23.99 4.49 0.14
CA GLU A 343 -24.85 3.31 0.20
C GLU A 343 -23.99 2.05 0.10
N LEU A 344 -24.16 1.13 1.05
CA LEU A 344 -23.44 -0.14 1.02
C LEU A 344 -24.15 -1.13 0.09
N PRO A 345 -23.39 -1.91 -0.72
CA PRO A 345 -23.96 -3.00 -1.51
C PRO A 345 -24.67 -4.04 -0.63
N THR A 346 -25.70 -4.70 -1.17
CA THR A 346 -26.50 -5.71 -0.45
C THR A 346 -25.66 -6.82 0.20
N TRP A 347 -24.60 -7.26 -0.48
CA TRP A 347 -23.72 -8.30 0.08
C TRP A 347 -22.97 -7.84 1.35
N CYS A 348 -22.74 -6.53 1.53
CA CYS A 348 -22.19 -6.00 2.78
C CYS A 348 -23.20 -6.11 3.91
N ILE A 349 -24.49 -5.86 3.62
CA ILE A 349 -25.59 -6.01 4.59
C ILE A 349 -25.70 -7.49 4.99
N GLU A 350 -25.77 -8.40 4.01
CA GLU A 350 -25.77 -9.86 4.25
C GLU A 350 -24.54 -10.32 5.05
N TYR A 351 -23.37 -9.74 4.76
CA TYR A 351 -22.16 -9.99 5.51
C TYR A 351 -22.26 -9.48 6.95
N PHE A 352 -22.88 -8.32 7.18
CA PHE A 352 -23.09 -7.80 8.53
C PHE A 352 -24.01 -8.69 9.35
N ASP A 353 -25.17 -9.05 8.79
CA ASP A 353 -26.17 -9.90 9.45
C ASP A 353 -25.60 -11.28 9.80
N ARG A 354 -24.71 -11.83 8.96
CA ARG A 354 -24.12 -13.15 9.21
C ARG A 354 -23.08 -13.16 10.33
N TYR A 355 -22.41 -12.03 10.57
CA TYR A 355 -21.32 -11.94 11.55
C TYR A 355 -21.70 -11.16 12.81
N SER A 356 -22.89 -10.55 12.86
CA SER A 356 -23.46 -9.97 14.09
C SER A 356 -23.80 -11.03 15.14
N ASP A 357 -24.11 -12.26 14.73
CA ASP A 357 -24.65 -13.31 15.61
C ASP A 357 -23.57 -14.25 16.17
N GLY A 358 -22.28 -13.95 15.97
CA GLY A 358 -21.15 -14.81 16.34
C GLY A 358 -20.53 -14.53 17.71
N PHE A 359 -20.99 -15.20 18.77
CA PHE A 359 -20.30 -15.51 20.05
C PHE A 359 -19.37 -14.46 20.74
N GLY A 360 -19.86 -13.75 21.76
CA GLY A 360 -19.06 -13.23 22.89
C GLY A 360 -18.47 -11.81 22.75
N GLN A 361 -18.26 -11.11 23.89
CA GLN A 361 -17.69 -9.76 23.95
C GLN A 361 -16.18 -9.75 23.61
N VAL A 362 -15.74 -8.75 22.84
CA VAL A 362 -14.32 -8.52 22.51
C VAL A 362 -13.56 -7.97 23.72
N THR A 363 -12.39 -8.53 24.00
CA THR A 363 -11.48 -8.02 25.05
C THR A 363 -10.31 -7.25 24.42
N PHE A 364 -10.08 -6.01 24.87
CA PHE A 364 -8.97 -5.16 24.41
C PHE A 364 -7.74 -5.30 25.32
N HIS A 365 -6.56 -4.97 24.79
CA HIS A 365 -5.34 -4.81 25.60
C HIS A 365 -5.38 -3.47 26.34
N GLU A 366 -5.79 -3.48 27.61
CA GLU A 366 -5.90 -2.25 28.40
C GLU A 366 -4.57 -1.46 28.47
N ASP A 367 -3.44 -2.16 28.57
CA ASP A 367 -2.09 -1.57 28.61
C ASP A 367 -1.69 -0.83 27.32
N LEU A 368 -2.37 -1.12 26.21
CA LEU A 368 -2.11 -0.49 24.91
C LEU A 368 -3.09 0.64 24.59
N LEU A 369 -4.06 0.89 25.48
CA LEU A 369 -5.05 1.95 25.33
C LEU A 369 -4.69 3.13 26.24
N THR A 370 -4.82 4.33 25.69
CA THR A 370 -4.88 5.56 26.48
C THR A 370 -6.16 5.60 27.32
N GLU A 371 -6.20 6.45 28.35
CA GLU A 371 -7.39 6.63 29.20
C GLU A 371 -8.64 7.05 28.40
N GLU A 372 -8.47 7.88 27.35
CA GLU A 372 -9.55 8.25 26.45
C GLU A 372 -10.06 7.05 25.64
N GLU A 373 -9.17 6.19 25.16
CA GLU A 373 -9.53 5.00 24.39
C GLU A 373 -10.21 3.95 25.26
N LYS A 374 -9.77 3.79 26.53
CA LYS A 374 -10.43 2.95 27.52
C LYS A 374 -11.87 3.40 27.80
N LYS A 375 -12.14 4.72 27.82
CA LYS A 375 -13.51 5.25 27.90
C LYS A 375 -14.33 4.88 26.66
N VAL A 376 -13.75 4.96 25.45
CA VAL A 376 -14.44 4.63 24.19
C VAL A 376 -14.86 3.16 24.11
N VAL A 377 -14.06 2.25 24.66
CA VAL A 377 -14.38 0.81 24.71
C VAL A 377 -15.13 0.38 25.97
N GLY A 378 -15.52 1.32 26.84
CA GLY A 378 -16.31 1.03 28.04
C GLY A 378 -15.57 0.33 29.18
N LEU A 379 -14.23 0.36 29.18
CA LEU A 379 -13.38 -0.22 30.24
C LEU A 379 -13.28 0.68 31.48
N ILE A 380 -13.52 1.98 31.31
CA ILE A 380 -13.60 2.95 32.41
C ILE A 380 -15.01 3.51 32.42
N SER A 381 -15.71 3.33 33.54
CA SER A 381 -16.98 4.00 33.79
C SER A 381 -16.75 5.51 33.86
N ILE A 382 -17.44 6.26 33.01
CA ILE A 382 -17.59 7.70 33.20
C ILE A 382 -18.34 7.85 34.53
N SER A 383 -17.67 8.34 35.58
CA SER A 383 -18.41 8.82 36.74
C SER A 383 -19.41 9.86 36.23
N PRO A 384 -20.71 9.71 36.47
CA PRO A 384 -21.69 10.73 36.09
C PRO A 384 -21.50 12.04 36.88
N TYR A 385 -20.60 12.03 37.86
CA TYR A 385 -20.24 13.16 38.72
C TYR A 385 -18.83 13.64 38.40
N SER A 386 -18.67 14.96 38.29
CA SER A 386 -17.38 15.65 38.27
C SER A 386 -16.59 15.40 39.57
N GLU A 387 -15.26 15.55 39.55
CA GLU A 387 -14.44 15.41 40.77
C GLU A 387 -14.90 16.36 41.89
N GLU A 388 -15.37 17.56 41.52
CA GLU A 388 -15.96 18.54 42.45
C GLU A 388 -17.25 18.03 43.11
N GLU A 389 -18.14 17.36 42.36
CA GLU A 389 -19.37 16.75 42.89
C GLU A 389 -19.11 15.52 43.77
N ILE A 390 -17.97 14.84 43.59
CA ILE A 390 -17.55 13.72 44.43
C ILE A 390 -16.94 14.22 45.75
N GLU A 391 -16.16 15.32 45.71
CA GLU A 391 -15.62 15.96 46.92
C GLU A 391 -16.72 16.53 47.82
N GLU A 392 -17.79 17.11 47.26
CA GLU A 392 -18.94 17.60 48.04
C GLU A 392 -19.76 16.50 48.74
N GLN A 393 -19.64 15.23 48.29
CA GLN A 393 -20.40 14.11 48.83
C GLN A 393 -19.62 13.24 49.83
N MET A 394 -18.33 13.50 50.05
CA MET A 394 -17.58 12.77 51.08
C MET A 394 -17.86 13.36 52.47
N PRO A 395 -18.31 12.56 53.46
CA PRO A 395 -18.40 13.03 54.83
C PRO A 395 -16.99 13.23 55.41
N PHE A 396 -16.79 14.40 56.04
CA PHE A 396 -15.55 14.78 56.73
C PHE A 396 -15.02 13.74 57.72
#